data_AF-X1P125-F1
#
_entry.id   AF-X1P125-F1
#
_cell.length_a   1.000
_cell.length_b   1.000
_cell.length_c   1.000
_cell.angle_alpha   90.00
_cell.angle_beta   90.00
_cell.angle_gamma   90.00
#
_symmetry.space_group_name_H-M   'P 1'
#
loop_
_entity.id
_entity.type
_entity.pdbx_description
1 polymer ?
#
loop_
_entity_poly.entity_id
_entity_poly.type
_entity_poly.pdbx_seq_one_letter_code
_entity_poly.pdbx_strand_id
1 'polypeptide(L)'
;CIKCNAWRGSLGLEPTFELYIKHLCDIFDEVKRVLRKDGTCWVNLGDSYGGSGNRSGHTLETSNLNRLTIGYGATEGNQKATKGYEKSLLDIPYRFSIEMINRGWAKRNTIIWWKPNCMPSSANDRFTVDFEYLFFFTKNNKTLFWTNEKTLECVDKKPLGTKGKEGIDWEWRKIGENYENYDTKISREDAERYNSLKARKYRKKEWKKVSLWKGHDYWFEQQFRPIAEATVRRSKNKFYPGNSKTKLWYSTQKAIKPGRDAQTFNQEVYKKIAS
;
A
#
# COMPACT_ATOMS: atom_id res chain seq x y z
N CYS A 1 -12.24 -22.39 21.32
CA CYS A 1 -11.35 -23.52 21.62
C CYS A 1 -11.53 -23.77 23.10
N ILE A 2 -11.96 -24.96 23.51
CA ILE A 2 -12.23 -25.23 24.94
C ILE A 2 -10.96 -25.04 25.80
N LYS A 3 -9.76 -25.18 25.22
CA LYS A 3 -8.49 -25.05 25.94
C LYS A 3 -7.99 -23.61 26.09
N CYS A 4 -8.25 -22.72 25.12
CA CYS A 4 -7.69 -21.36 25.12
C CYS A 4 -8.72 -20.25 24.85
N ASN A 5 -10.01 -20.59 24.86
CA ASN A 5 -11.12 -19.72 24.51
C ASN A 5 -11.03 -19.01 23.14
N ALA A 6 -10.09 -19.39 22.27
CA ALA A 6 -9.98 -18.84 20.92
C ALA A 6 -11.25 -19.08 20.11
N TRP A 7 -11.58 -18.21 19.17
CA TRP A 7 -12.77 -18.39 18.34
C TRP A 7 -12.77 -19.75 17.60
N ARG A 8 -13.96 -20.38 17.48
CA ARG A 8 -14.18 -21.62 16.72
C ARG A 8 -15.00 -21.29 15.48
N GLY A 9 -14.32 -20.81 14.45
CA GLY A 9 -14.92 -20.52 13.14
C GLY A 9 -13.84 -20.33 12.09
N SER A 10 -14.27 -20.07 10.85
CA SER A 10 -13.39 -19.86 9.71
C SER A 10 -13.31 -18.37 9.39
N LEU A 11 -12.09 -17.82 9.24
CA LEU A 11 -11.88 -16.41 8.90
C LEU A 11 -12.80 -15.95 7.76
N GLY A 12 -13.56 -14.88 7.97
CA GLY A 12 -14.59 -14.37 7.07
C GLY A 12 -16.03 -14.77 7.45
N LEU A 13 -16.21 -15.71 8.37
CA LEU A 13 -17.52 -16.11 8.92
C LEU A 13 -17.74 -15.62 10.36
N GLU A 14 -17.06 -14.55 10.76
CA GLU A 14 -17.25 -13.94 12.06
C GLU A 14 -18.67 -13.37 12.23
N PRO A 15 -19.22 -13.34 13.45
CA PRO A 15 -20.55 -12.81 13.71
C PRO A 15 -20.67 -11.29 13.56
N THR A 16 -19.55 -10.55 13.56
CA THR A 16 -19.53 -9.11 13.32
C THR A 16 -18.29 -8.73 12.52
N PHE A 17 -18.34 -7.61 11.79
CA PHE A 17 -17.18 -7.15 11.03
C PHE A 17 -16.04 -6.71 11.96
N GLU A 18 -16.33 -6.20 13.17
CA GLU A 18 -15.30 -5.82 14.14
C GLU A 18 -14.49 -7.04 14.58
N LEU A 19 -15.16 -8.18 14.81
CA LEU A 19 -14.47 -9.42 15.15
C LEU A 19 -13.63 -9.93 13.97
N TYR A 20 -14.15 -9.83 12.75
CA TYR A 20 -13.38 -10.12 11.53
C TYR A 20 -12.12 -9.26 11.43
N ILE A 21 -12.24 -7.93 11.59
CA ILE A 21 -11.10 -7.01 11.57
C ILE A 21 -10.10 -7.38 12.67
N LYS A 22 -10.58 -7.67 13.87
CA LYS A 22 -9.71 -8.07 14.99
C LYS A 22 -8.91 -9.32 14.63
N HIS A 23 -9.56 -10.40 14.22
CA HIS A 23 -8.89 -11.65 13.87
C HIS A 23 -7.93 -11.48 12.69
N LEU A 24 -8.35 -10.73 11.68
CA LEU A 24 -7.50 -10.42 10.53
C LEU A 24 -6.22 -9.70 11.00
N CYS A 25 -6.35 -8.66 11.82
CA CYS A 25 -5.20 -7.95 12.36
C CYS A 25 -4.34 -8.82 13.31
N ASP A 26 -4.94 -9.75 14.07
CA ASP A 26 -4.18 -10.70 14.91
C ASP A 26 -3.26 -11.59 14.04
N ILE A 27 -3.73 -12.00 12.86
CA ILE A 27 -2.87 -12.72 11.88
C ILE A 27 -1.75 -11.81 11.39
N PHE A 28 -2.04 -10.54 11.09
CA PHE A 28 -1.02 -9.61 10.64
C PHE A 28 -0.01 -9.26 11.74
N ASP A 29 -0.33 -9.37 13.02
CA ASP A 29 0.66 -9.23 14.09
C ASP A 29 1.69 -10.37 14.04
N GLU A 30 1.26 -11.59 13.74
CA GLU A 30 2.16 -12.71 13.51
C GLU A 30 3.00 -12.52 12.24
N VAL A 31 2.42 -12.00 11.16
CA VAL A 31 3.16 -11.59 9.96
C VAL A 31 4.21 -10.55 10.33
N LYS A 32 3.84 -9.54 11.11
CA LYS A 32 4.76 -8.48 11.57
C LYS A 32 5.89 -9.07 12.38
N ARG A 33 5.64 -10.07 13.23
CA ARG A 33 6.65 -10.72 14.08
C ARG A 33 7.74 -11.36 13.23
N VAL A 34 7.37 -12.14 12.21
CA VAL A 34 8.33 -12.86 11.34
C VAL A 34 8.97 -11.98 10.27
N LEU A 35 8.32 -10.87 9.91
CA LEU A 35 8.82 -9.95 8.89
C LEU A 35 10.16 -9.32 9.33
N ARG A 36 11.11 -9.20 8.41
CA ARG A 36 12.38 -8.49 8.67
C ARG A 36 12.12 -7.03 9.06
N LYS A 37 13.10 -6.40 9.73
CA LYS A 37 12.99 -4.98 10.11
C LYS A 37 12.71 -4.08 8.91
N ASP A 38 13.29 -4.38 7.75
CA ASP A 38 13.13 -3.63 6.49
C ASP A 38 12.01 -4.19 5.58
N GLY A 39 11.22 -5.13 6.08
CA GLY A 39 10.21 -5.80 5.28
C GLY A 39 8.99 -4.92 5.01
N THR A 40 8.36 -5.22 3.87
CA THR A 40 7.11 -4.61 3.42
C THR A 40 5.99 -5.63 3.46
N CYS A 41 4.76 -5.18 3.66
CA CYS A 41 3.55 -6.00 3.62
C CYS A 41 2.54 -5.32 2.70
N TRP A 42 2.00 -6.09 1.75
CA TRP A 42 1.06 -5.62 0.74
C TRP A 42 -0.24 -6.37 0.92
N VAL A 43 -1.35 -5.65 1.11
CA VAL A 43 -2.65 -6.24 1.41
C VAL A 43 -3.65 -5.75 0.38
N ASN A 44 -4.18 -6.68 -0.41
CA ASN A 44 -5.33 -6.43 -1.27
C ASN A 44 -6.59 -6.75 -0.47
N LEU A 45 -7.50 -5.78 -0.33
CA LEU A 45 -8.73 -5.97 0.45
C LEU A 45 -9.89 -5.21 -0.18
N GLY A 46 -10.92 -5.97 -0.56
CA GLY A 46 -12.19 -5.43 -1.05
C GLY A 46 -13.12 -5.05 0.09
N ASP A 47 -14.11 -4.21 -0.22
CA ASP A 47 -15.15 -3.84 0.72
C ASP A 47 -16.39 -4.73 0.57
N SER A 48 -17.23 -4.76 1.60
CA SER A 48 -18.46 -5.52 1.65
C SER A 48 -19.65 -4.61 1.92
N TYR A 49 -20.79 -4.94 1.32
CA TYR A 49 -22.05 -4.26 1.59
C TYR A 49 -22.77 -4.88 2.78
N GLY A 50 -23.32 -4.03 3.65
CA GLY A 50 -24.24 -4.46 4.69
C GLY A 50 -25.62 -4.79 4.09
N GLY A 51 -26.24 -5.86 4.61
CA GLY A 51 -27.62 -6.21 4.25
C GLY A 51 -27.82 -6.97 2.93
N SER A 52 -26.76 -7.49 2.29
CA SER A 52 -26.89 -8.30 1.06
C SER A 52 -27.20 -9.79 1.30
N GLY A 53 -27.47 -10.18 2.54
CA GLY A 53 -27.96 -11.51 2.87
C GLY A 53 -29.41 -11.69 2.44
N ASN A 54 -29.70 -11.67 1.13
CA ASN A 54 -30.91 -12.31 0.65
C ASN A 54 -30.88 -13.78 1.08
N ARG A 55 -32.05 -14.31 1.42
CA ARG A 55 -32.34 -15.64 1.96
C ARG A 55 -32.00 -16.75 0.95
N SER A 56 -30.74 -16.85 0.53
CA SER A 56 -30.23 -17.94 -0.32
C SER A 56 -29.92 -19.20 0.50
N GLY A 57 -30.46 -19.30 1.71
CA GLY A 57 -30.72 -20.55 2.38
C GLY A 57 -32.23 -20.66 2.46
N HIS A 58 -32.77 -21.74 1.90
CA HIS A 58 -34.14 -22.17 2.13
C HIS A 58 -34.56 -21.85 3.57
N THR A 59 -35.64 -21.10 3.76
CA THR A 59 -36.31 -21.04 5.06
C THR A 59 -36.56 -22.48 5.55
N LEU A 60 -36.57 -22.68 6.88
CA LEU A 60 -36.81 -23.98 7.53
C LEU A 60 -37.97 -24.76 6.90
N GLU A 61 -38.96 -24.04 6.39
CA GLU A 61 -39.91 -24.54 5.41
C GLU A 61 -39.82 -23.74 4.12
N THR A 62 -39.45 -24.41 3.03
CA THR A 62 -39.72 -23.90 1.69
C THR A 62 -41.04 -24.53 1.26
N SER A 63 -42.07 -23.72 1.03
CA SER A 63 -43.43 -24.18 0.65
C SER A 63 -43.46 -25.10 -0.57
N ASN A 64 -42.39 -25.10 -1.38
CA ASN A 64 -42.32 -25.83 -2.63
C ASN A 64 -41.59 -27.19 -2.54
N LEU A 65 -41.01 -27.56 -1.39
CA LEU A 65 -40.16 -28.76 -1.30
C LEU A 65 -40.47 -29.75 -0.17
N ASN A 66 -41.40 -29.45 0.75
CA ASN A 66 -41.85 -30.36 1.83
C ASN A 66 -40.71 -31.13 2.54
N ARG A 67 -39.51 -30.53 2.66
CA ARG A 67 -38.34 -31.13 3.31
C ARG A 67 -37.65 -30.12 4.22
N LEU A 68 -37.29 -30.60 5.42
CA LEU A 68 -36.48 -29.88 6.40
C LEU A 68 -35.05 -29.67 5.85
N THR A 69 -34.70 -28.42 5.57
CA THR A 69 -33.40 -28.00 5.03
C THR A 69 -32.27 -28.00 6.07
N ILE A 70 -32.59 -28.30 7.33
CA ILE A 70 -31.65 -28.41 8.46
C ILE A 70 -30.56 -29.46 8.18
N GLY A 71 -30.90 -30.57 7.50
CA GLY A 71 -29.96 -31.64 7.18
C GLY A 71 -28.92 -31.30 6.09
N TYR A 72 -29.09 -30.18 5.38
CA TYR A 72 -28.25 -29.78 4.24
C TYR A 72 -27.37 -28.55 4.52
N GLY A 73 -27.23 -28.14 5.79
CA GLY A 73 -26.30 -27.07 6.18
C GLY A 73 -26.80 -25.65 5.93
N ALA A 74 -28.13 -25.44 5.90
CA ALA A 74 -28.70 -24.10 5.86
C ALA A 74 -28.35 -23.34 7.16
N THR A 75 -27.37 -22.45 7.09
CA THR A 75 -27.04 -21.53 8.19
C THR A 75 -27.96 -20.31 8.15
N GLU A 76 -28.45 -19.85 9.30
CA GLU A 76 -29.02 -18.50 9.41
C GLU A 76 -28.00 -17.52 8.81
N GLY A 77 -28.40 -16.79 7.77
CA GLY A 77 -27.54 -15.79 7.16
C GLY A 77 -27.02 -14.81 8.22
N ASN A 78 -25.81 -14.30 8.04
CA ASN A 78 -25.09 -13.44 8.98
C ASN A 78 -25.72 -12.03 9.15
N GLN A 79 -27.05 -11.90 8.99
CA GLN A 79 -27.79 -10.64 8.99
C GLN A 79 -27.68 -9.88 10.32
N LYS A 80 -27.43 -10.56 11.44
CA LYS A 80 -27.19 -9.90 12.74
C LYS A 80 -25.95 -8.99 12.71
N ALA A 81 -24.93 -9.37 11.95
CA ALA A 81 -23.66 -8.65 11.83
C ALA A 81 -23.79 -7.30 11.12
N THR A 82 -24.77 -7.16 10.22
CA THR A 82 -24.88 -6.01 9.30
C THR A 82 -26.18 -5.22 9.49
N LYS A 83 -26.91 -5.47 10.58
CA LYS A 83 -28.15 -4.76 10.89
C LYS A 83 -27.88 -3.27 11.09
N GLY A 84 -28.59 -2.41 10.38
CA GLY A 84 -28.39 -0.95 10.40
C GLY A 84 -27.39 -0.42 9.36
N TYR A 85 -26.80 -1.30 8.54
CA TYR A 85 -25.90 -0.94 7.44
C TYR A 85 -26.47 -1.33 6.07
N GLU A 86 -27.79 -1.40 5.95
CA GLU A 86 -28.48 -1.86 4.74
C GLU A 86 -28.09 -1.01 3.53
N LYS A 87 -27.70 -1.67 2.44
CA LYS A 87 -27.27 -1.04 1.17
C LYS A 87 -26.07 -0.09 1.30
N SER A 88 -25.36 -0.12 2.42
CA SER A 88 -24.15 0.68 2.63
C SER A 88 -22.91 -0.19 2.54
N LEU A 89 -21.82 0.40 2.06
CA LEU A 89 -20.49 -0.17 2.28
C LEU A 89 -20.15 -0.16 3.77
N LEU A 90 -19.46 -1.20 4.24
CA LEU A 90 -19.04 -1.34 5.62
C LEU A 90 -17.68 -0.69 5.89
N ASP A 91 -16.98 -0.22 4.84
CA ASP A 91 -15.67 0.42 4.94
C ASP A 91 -14.60 -0.52 5.52
N ILE A 92 -14.74 -1.83 5.24
CA ILE A 92 -13.84 -2.89 5.73
C ILE A 92 -12.36 -2.57 5.43
N PRO A 93 -11.97 -2.13 4.21
CA PRO A 93 -10.58 -1.86 3.90
C PRO A 93 -9.97 -0.79 4.78
N TYR A 94 -10.70 0.29 5.07
CA TYR A 94 -10.19 1.39 5.86
C TYR A 94 -10.21 1.09 7.35
N ARG A 95 -11.26 0.42 7.85
CA ARG A 95 -11.30 -0.10 9.23
C ARG A 95 -10.11 -1.01 9.52
N PHE A 96 -9.83 -1.96 8.62
CA PHE A 96 -8.62 -2.78 8.67
C PHE A 96 -7.36 -1.93 8.71
N SER A 97 -7.24 -0.95 7.80
CA SER A 97 -6.02 -0.16 7.69
C SER A 97 -5.76 0.73 8.90
N ILE A 98 -6.82 1.25 9.53
CA ILE A 98 -6.75 2.04 10.77
C ILE A 98 -6.29 1.14 11.91
N GLU A 99 -6.86 -0.05 12.04
CA GLU A 99 -6.47 -0.98 13.10
C GLU A 99 -5.02 -1.47 12.95
N MET A 100 -4.57 -1.74 11.73
CA MET A 100 -3.16 -2.02 11.45
C MET A 100 -2.24 -0.86 11.92
N ILE A 101 -2.63 0.39 11.69
CA ILE A 101 -1.88 1.57 12.16
C ILE A 101 -1.86 1.62 13.68
N ASN A 102 -2.99 1.37 14.35
CA ASN A 102 -3.08 1.32 15.82
C ASN A 102 -2.13 0.26 16.40
N ARG A 103 -1.96 -0.88 15.70
CA ARG A 103 -0.99 -1.95 16.03
C ARG A 103 0.44 -1.64 15.59
N GLY A 104 0.72 -0.38 15.23
CA GLY A 104 2.04 0.15 14.95
C GLY A 104 2.60 -0.22 13.58
N TRP A 105 1.78 -0.63 12.62
CA TRP A 105 2.21 -0.68 11.22
C TRP A 105 2.30 0.72 10.64
N ALA A 106 3.26 0.96 9.73
CA ALA A 106 3.36 2.22 9.01
C ALA A 106 2.73 2.09 7.62
N LYS A 107 1.55 2.70 7.43
CA LYS A 107 0.88 2.77 6.11
C LYS A 107 1.60 3.78 5.21
N ARG A 108 2.26 3.31 4.15
CA ARG A 108 3.02 4.17 3.22
C ARG A 108 2.15 4.69 2.09
N ASN A 109 1.31 3.82 1.54
CA ASN A 109 0.41 4.16 0.44
C ASN A 109 -0.88 3.36 0.50
N THR A 110 -1.96 4.00 0.04
CA THR A 110 -3.12 3.30 -0.52
C THR A 110 -2.99 3.38 -2.04
N ILE A 111 -3.03 2.25 -2.71
CA ILE A 111 -2.95 2.15 -4.16
C ILE A 111 -4.29 1.65 -4.68
N ILE A 112 -4.76 2.27 -5.77
CA ILE A 112 -5.96 1.83 -6.47
C ILE A 112 -5.54 0.93 -7.61
N TRP A 113 -5.85 -0.36 -7.50
CA TRP A 113 -5.67 -1.30 -8.59
C TRP A 113 -6.89 -1.26 -9.48
N TRP A 114 -6.84 -0.39 -10.48
CA TRP A 114 -7.86 -0.27 -11.51
C TRP A 114 -7.83 -1.47 -12.48
N LYS A 115 -9.01 -2.00 -12.79
CA LYS A 115 -9.24 -3.17 -13.66
C LYS A 115 -10.14 -2.75 -14.84
N PRO A 116 -9.54 -2.32 -15.97
CA PRO A 116 -10.30 -1.76 -17.10
C PRO A 116 -11.36 -2.70 -17.69
N ASN A 117 -11.13 -4.01 -17.57
CA ASN A 117 -12.02 -5.05 -18.09
C ASN A 117 -12.64 -5.84 -16.92
N CYS A 118 -13.20 -5.13 -15.93
CA CYS A 118 -13.92 -5.77 -14.84
C CYS A 118 -15.29 -6.30 -15.30
N MET A 119 -15.77 -7.36 -14.67
CA MET A 119 -17.15 -7.81 -14.87
C MET A 119 -18.12 -6.75 -14.34
N PRO A 120 -19.13 -6.32 -15.11
CA PRO A 120 -20.12 -5.37 -14.64
C PRO A 120 -20.97 -5.97 -13.53
N SER A 121 -21.34 -5.12 -12.55
CA SER A 121 -22.25 -5.51 -11.48
C SER A 121 -23.69 -5.57 -12.02
N SER A 122 -24.42 -6.64 -11.68
CA SER A 122 -25.84 -6.80 -12.02
C SER A 122 -26.79 -5.96 -11.14
N ALA A 123 -26.28 -5.30 -10.10
CA ALA A 123 -27.08 -4.44 -9.25
C ALA A 123 -27.43 -3.12 -9.92
N ASN A 124 -28.71 -2.73 -9.84
CA ASN A 124 -29.24 -1.53 -10.46
C ASN A 124 -29.09 -0.26 -9.61
N ASP A 125 -28.81 -0.39 -8.31
CA ASP A 125 -28.80 0.71 -7.34
C ASP A 125 -27.38 1.15 -6.92
N ARG A 126 -26.35 0.69 -7.63
CA ARG A 126 -24.94 1.03 -7.35
C ARG A 126 -24.07 0.89 -8.59
N PHE A 127 -22.95 1.59 -8.58
CA PHE A 127 -21.97 1.51 -9.66
C PHE A 127 -21.23 0.16 -9.65
N THR A 128 -20.73 -0.22 -10.83
CA THR A 128 -19.74 -1.29 -10.93
C THR A 128 -18.45 -0.82 -10.27
N VAL A 129 -17.92 -1.62 -9.35
CA VAL A 129 -16.61 -1.36 -8.74
C VAL A 129 -15.55 -1.98 -9.64
N ASP A 130 -14.82 -1.13 -10.36
CA ASP A 130 -13.78 -1.52 -11.33
C ASP A 130 -12.36 -1.43 -10.76
N PHE A 131 -12.23 -1.37 -9.43
CA PHE A 131 -10.94 -1.25 -8.76
C PHE A 131 -10.88 -2.02 -7.45
N GLU A 132 -9.65 -2.27 -6.97
CA GLU A 132 -9.38 -2.85 -5.66
C GLU A 132 -8.40 -1.98 -4.86
N TYR A 133 -8.54 -2.00 -3.53
CA TYR A 133 -7.59 -1.33 -2.64
C TYR A 133 -6.39 -2.22 -2.38
N LEU A 134 -5.20 -1.70 -2.67
CA LEU A 134 -3.93 -2.31 -2.32
C LEU A 134 -3.21 -1.41 -1.31
N PHE A 135 -3.14 -1.87 -0.06
CA PHE A 135 -2.44 -1.16 1.00
C PHE A 135 -0.98 -1.59 1.07
N PHE A 136 -0.09 -0.60 1.11
CA PHE A 136 1.34 -0.82 1.32
C PHE A 136 1.73 -0.40 2.73
N PHE A 137 2.07 -1.39 3.56
CA PHE A 137 2.56 -1.22 4.92
C PHE A 137 4.06 -1.56 5.05
N THR A 138 4.73 -0.90 5.98
CA THR A 138 6.10 -1.24 6.41
C THR A 138 6.12 -1.58 7.89
N LYS A 139 7.05 -2.46 8.29
CA LYS A 139 7.21 -2.86 9.70
C LYS A 139 7.62 -1.67 10.59
N ASN A 140 8.37 -0.73 10.03
CA ASN A 140 8.84 0.48 10.70
C ASN A 140 8.92 1.67 9.73
N ASN A 141 9.16 2.84 10.29
CA ASN A 141 9.37 4.12 9.60
C ASN A 141 10.77 4.71 9.87
N LYS A 142 11.63 3.95 10.56
CA LYS A 142 12.97 4.39 10.94
C LYS A 142 13.92 3.99 9.84
N THR A 143 14.84 4.88 9.47
CA THR A 143 15.92 4.56 8.54
C THR A 143 16.75 3.40 9.08
N LEU A 144 16.93 2.37 8.26
CA LEU A 144 17.63 1.13 8.60
C LEU A 144 18.96 1.00 7.86
N PHE A 145 19.03 1.49 6.62
CA PHE A 145 20.23 1.40 5.79
C PHE A 145 20.33 2.63 4.88
N TRP A 146 21.51 2.83 4.28
CA TRP A 146 21.81 3.93 3.40
C TRP A 146 22.40 3.41 2.10
N THR A 147 22.01 4.01 0.98
CA THR A 147 22.63 3.74 -0.32
C THR A 147 23.33 4.97 -0.85
N ASN A 148 24.49 4.78 -1.48
CA ASN A 148 25.18 5.84 -2.20
C ASN A 148 24.69 5.90 -3.65
N GLU A 149 24.37 7.10 -4.14
CA GLU A 149 23.91 7.32 -5.51
C GLU A 149 24.99 7.01 -6.57
N LYS A 150 26.27 7.29 -6.27
CA LYS A 150 27.38 7.12 -7.21
C LYS A 150 28.09 5.79 -7.07
N THR A 151 28.48 5.42 -5.85
CA THR A 151 29.23 4.18 -5.62
C THR A 151 28.35 2.94 -5.59
N LEU A 152 27.02 3.11 -5.51
CA LEU A 152 26.02 2.04 -5.37
C LEU A 152 26.18 1.17 -4.11
N GLU A 153 27.02 1.60 -3.18
CA GLU A 153 27.23 0.92 -1.91
C GLU A 153 25.99 1.01 -1.03
N CYS A 154 25.74 -0.05 -0.27
CA CYS A 154 24.66 -0.14 0.70
C CYS A 154 25.25 -0.44 2.08
N VAL A 155 24.99 0.44 3.05
CA VAL A 155 25.54 0.36 4.41
C VAL A 155 24.45 0.42 5.47
N ASP A 156 24.59 -0.37 6.53
CA ASP A 156 23.63 -0.39 7.65
C ASP A 156 23.90 0.70 8.71
N LYS A 157 25.04 1.40 8.64
CA LYS A 157 25.38 2.50 9.56
C LYS A 157 25.26 3.83 8.84
N LYS A 158 24.80 4.85 9.57
CA LYS A 158 24.65 6.20 9.02
C LYS A 158 26.01 6.73 8.56
N PRO A 159 26.17 7.04 7.26
CA PRO A 159 27.41 7.61 6.74
C PRO A 159 27.56 9.09 7.15
N LEU A 160 28.78 9.63 7.02
CA LEU A 160 29.09 11.02 7.37
C LEU A 160 28.31 12.04 6.55
N GLY A 161 27.89 11.67 5.33
CA GLY A 161 27.15 12.54 4.42
C GLY A 161 27.92 13.81 4.10
N THR A 162 27.33 14.98 4.34
CA THR A 162 27.98 16.29 4.05
C THR A 162 29.21 16.59 4.88
N LYS A 163 29.50 15.80 5.92
CA LYS A 163 30.74 15.93 6.72
C LYS A 163 31.89 15.06 6.19
N GLY A 164 31.62 14.21 5.19
CA GLY A 164 32.60 13.28 4.62
C GLY A 164 33.45 13.91 3.50
N LYS A 165 33.87 13.08 2.54
CA LYS A 165 34.72 13.49 1.41
C LYS A 165 33.88 13.96 0.22
N GLU A 166 34.33 15.05 -0.41
CA GLU A 166 33.73 15.53 -1.66
C GLU A 166 33.90 14.48 -2.77
N GLY A 167 32.89 14.32 -3.62
CA GLY A 167 32.86 13.35 -4.72
C GLY A 167 32.45 11.94 -4.32
N ILE A 168 32.61 11.55 -3.04
CA ILE A 168 32.23 10.23 -2.50
C ILE A 168 30.96 10.34 -1.62
N ASP A 169 30.97 11.21 -0.61
CA ASP A 169 29.88 11.32 0.37
C ASP A 169 28.92 12.48 0.07
N TRP A 170 29.44 13.52 -0.59
CA TRP A 170 28.72 14.73 -0.92
C TRP A 170 29.29 15.40 -2.17
N GLU A 171 28.49 16.26 -2.80
CA GLU A 171 28.92 17.12 -3.90
C GLU A 171 28.15 18.44 -3.90
N TRP A 172 28.66 19.43 -4.64
CA TRP A 172 27.91 20.64 -4.95
C TRP A 172 26.93 20.38 -6.08
N ARG A 173 25.64 20.66 -5.84
CA ARG A 173 24.62 20.68 -6.89
C ARG A 173 24.03 22.09 -7.00
N LYS A 174 23.83 22.56 -8.22
CA LYS A 174 22.99 23.73 -8.47
C LYS A 174 21.54 23.35 -8.26
N ILE A 175 20.88 24.00 -7.32
CA ILE A 175 19.45 23.83 -7.07
C ILE A 175 18.72 25.02 -7.68
N GLY A 176 17.58 24.77 -8.32
CA GLY A 176 16.77 25.83 -8.93
C GLY A 176 16.98 26.03 -10.44
N GLU A 177 17.89 25.29 -11.09
CA GLU A 177 18.05 25.36 -12.56
C GLU A 177 16.93 24.63 -13.31
N ASN A 178 16.43 23.49 -12.80
CA ASN A 178 15.41 22.67 -13.46
C ASN A 178 13.96 23.17 -13.24
N TYR A 179 13.78 24.37 -12.70
CA TYR A 179 12.47 24.98 -12.51
C TYR A 179 12.35 26.15 -13.48
N GLU A 180 11.58 25.97 -14.54
CA GLU A 180 11.14 27.09 -15.38
C GLU A 180 9.95 27.80 -14.70
N ASN A 181 9.69 29.06 -15.07
CA ASN A 181 8.62 29.87 -14.45
C ASN A 181 7.22 29.24 -14.57
N TYR A 182 7.00 28.29 -15.49
CA TYR A 182 5.74 27.56 -15.64
C TYR A 182 5.52 26.45 -14.60
N ASP A 183 6.54 26.11 -13.81
CA ASP A 183 6.53 24.96 -12.91
C ASP A 183 5.93 25.30 -11.52
N THR A 184 5.51 26.56 -11.33
CA THR A 184 4.53 26.93 -10.30
C THR A 184 3.18 26.39 -10.73
N LYS A 185 2.48 25.66 -9.84
CA LYS A 185 1.15 25.06 -10.11
C LYS A 185 0.04 26.07 -10.49
N ILE A 186 0.36 27.35 -10.53
CA ILE A 186 -0.53 28.49 -10.70
C ILE A 186 0.27 29.53 -11.49
N SER A 187 -0.34 30.18 -12.50
CA SER A 187 0.30 31.28 -13.24
C SER A 187 0.54 32.49 -12.33
N ARG A 188 1.33 33.46 -12.80
CA ARG A 188 1.54 34.70 -12.05
C ARG A 188 0.23 35.50 -11.93
N GLU A 189 -0.57 35.58 -13.01
CA GLU A 189 -1.86 36.29 -12.96
C GLU A 189 -2.82 35.65 -11.97
N ASP A 190 -2.93 34.31 -11.98
CA ASP A 190 -3.76 33.58 -11.02
C ASP A 190 -3.24 33.74 -9.58
N ALA A 191 -1.92 33.73 -9.37
CA ALA A 191 -1.33 33.95 -8.05
C ALA A 191 -1.63 35.34 -7.48
N GLU A 192 -1.66 36.37 -8.34
CA GLU A 192 -2.04 37.73 -7.98
C GLU A 192 -3.55 37.83 -7.73
N ARG A 193 -4.38 37.24 -8.60
CA ARG A 193 -5.84 37.14 -8.43
C ARG A 193 -6.25 36.47 -7.11
N TYR A 194 -5.58 35.39 -6.72
CA TYR A 194 -5.88 34.64 -5.49
C TYR A 194 -5.05 35.09 -4.27
N ASN A 195 -4.26 36.16 -4.39
CA ASN A 195 -3.36 36.67 -3.35
C ASN A 195 -2.48 35.58 -2.68
N SER A 196 -2.01 34.62 -3.47
CA SER A 196 -1.29 33.44 -2.95
C SER A 196 0.20 33.71 -2.75
N LEU A 197 0.61 33.92 -1.49
CA LEU A 197 2.02 34.10 -1.11
C LEU A 197 2.91 32.91 -1.48
N LYS A 198 2.34 31.69 -1.60
CA LYS A 198 3.07 30.46 -1.93
C LYS A 198 3.63 30.46 -3.36
N ALA A 199 2.95 31.14 -4.29
CA ALA A 199 3.37 31.21 -5.69
C ALA A 199 4.50 32.22 -5.92
N ARG A 200 4.69 33.20 -5.02
CA ARG A 200 5.72 34.25 -5.15
C ARG A 200 7.13 33.81 -4.71
N LYS A 201 7.30 32.61 -4.14
CA LYS A 201 8.61 32.11 -3.71
C LYS A 201 9.36 31.49 -4.88
N TYR A 202 10.01 32.33 -5.69
CA TYR A 202 11.09 31.87 -6.57
C TYR A 202 12.13 31.12 -5.74
N ARG A 203 12.43 29.86 -6.06
CA ARG A 203 13.60 29.19 -5.49
C ARG A 203 14.83 29.84 -6.12
N LYS A 204 15.60 30.58 -5.31
CA LYS A 204 16.87 31.17 -5.75
C LYS A 204 17.77 30.06 -6.31
N LYS A 205 18.40 30.35 -7.45
CA LYS A 205 19.43 29.47 -8.03
C LYS A 205 20.66 29.57 -7.15
N GLU A 206 20.98 28.51 -6.44
CA GLU A 206 22.09 28.48 -5.50
C GLU A 206 22.84 27.15 -5.57
N TRP A 207 24.14 27.23 -5.32
CA TRP A 207 24.95 26.04 -5.09
C TRP A 207 24.71 25.54 -3.69
N LYS A 208 24.31 24.27 -3.57
CA LYS A 208 24.10 23.64 -2.28
C LYS A 208 24.93 22.38 -2.17
N LYS A 209 25.51 22.20 -0.98
CA LYS A 209 26.15 20.95 -0.57
C LYS A 209 25.07 19.87 -0.39
N VAL A 210 25.09 18.83 -1.23
CA VAL A 210 24.12 17.72 -1.22
C VAL A 210 24.83 16.43 -0.85
N SER A 211 24.25 15.64 0.05
CA SER A 211 24.77 14.31 0.35
C SER A 211 24.39 13.31 -0.76
N LEU A 212 25.35 12.47 -1.15
CA LEU A 212 25.16 11.38 -2.09
C LEU A 212 24.53 10.13 -1.43
N TRP A 213 24.38 10.15 -0.11
CA TRP A 213 23.80 9.06 0.66
C TRP A 213 22.31 9.29 0.91
N LYS A 214 21.51 8.26 0.64
CA LYS A 214 20.07 8.24 0.88
C LYS A 214 19.73 7.18 1.91
N GLY A 215 19.07 7.60 2.99
CA GLY A 215 18.53 6.68 3.99
C GLY A 215 17.22 6.03 3.53
N HIS A 216 17.06 4.75 3.83
CA HIS A 216 15.86 3.96 3.54
C HIS A 216 15.39 3.26 4.80
N ASP A 217 14.07 3.22 4.99
CA ASP A 217 13.41 2.56 6.11
C ASP A 217 12.81 1.19 5.74
N TYR A 218 12.68 0.89 4.45
CA TYR A 218 12.26 -0.42 3.97
C TYR A 218 13.02 -0.81 2.70
N TRP A 219 13.04 -2.10 2.39
CA TRP A 219 13.64 -2.64 1.17
C TRP A 219 12.57 -2.95 0.13
N PHE A 220 12.73 -2.45 -1.09
CA PHE A 220 11.90 -2.79 -2.24
C PHE A 220 12.77 -2.88 -3.50
N GLU A 221 12.96 -4.08 -4.04
CA GLU A 221 13.95 -4.33 -5.11
C GLU A 221 13.78 -3.43 -6.34
N GLN A 222 12.53 -3.10 -6.68
CA GLN A 222 12.24 -2.29 -7.85
C GLN A 222 12.78 -0.84 -7.73
N GLN A 223 13.14 -0.39 -6.53
CA GLN A 223 13.80 0.90 -6.31
C GLN A 223 15.25 0.93 -6.83
N PHE A 224 15.87 -0.24 -7.03
CA PHE A 224 17.26 -0.41 -7.45
C PHE A 224 17.37 -1.12 -8.81
N ARG A 225 16.28 -1.11 -9.59
CA ARG A 225 16.30 -1.58 -10.97
C ARG A 225 16.29 -0.34 -11.88
N PRO A 226 17.07 -0.33 -12.96
CA PRO A 226 16.88 0.64 -14.03
C PRO A 226 15.42 0.61 -14.46
N ILE A 227 14.82 1.79 -14.65
CA ILE A 227 13.44 1.90 -15.11
C ILE A 227 13.39 1.29 -16.52
N ALA A 228 12.50 0.31 -16.73
CA ALA A 228 12.29 -0.26 -18.06
C ALA A 228 11.89 0.84 -19.05
N GLU A 229 12.45 0.82 -20.26
CA GLU A 229 12.22 1.85 -21.29
C GLU A 229 10.73 2.11 -21.58
N ALA A 230 9.90 1.05 -21.57
CA ALA A 230 8.45 1.15 -21.71
C ALA A 230 7.78 2.03 -20.63
N THR A 231 8.32 2.02 -19.41
CA THR A 231 7.83 2.85 -18.30
C THR A 231 8.23 4.31 -18.48
N VAL A 232 9.44 4.57 -18.99
CA VAL A 232 9.90 5.92 -19.37
C VAL A 232 9.03 6.51 -20.47
N ARG A 233 8.62 5.69 -21.45
CA ARG A 233 7.69 6.10 -22.50
C ARG A 233 6.30 6.42 -21.96
N ARG A 234 5.77 5.62 -21.02
CA ARG A 234 4.47 5.88 -20.37
C ARG A 234 4.47 7.15 -19.51
N SER A 235 5.56 7.44 -18.78
CA SER A 235 5.67 8.67 -17.98
C SER A 235 5.72 9.95 -18.83
N LYS A 236 6.07 9.83 -20.12
CA LYS A 236 6.08 10.93 -21.09
C LYS A 236 4.75 11.10 -21.83
N ASN A 237 3.78 10.20 -21.63
CA ASN A 237 2.53 10.18 -22.40
C ASN A 237 1.51 11.17 -21.81
N LYS A 238 1.06 12.14 -22.61
CA LYS A 238 0.20 13.27 -22.19
C LYS A 238 -1.18 12.89 -21.60
N PHE A 239 -1.66 11.66 -21.81
CA PHE A 239 -2.98 11.20 -21.38
C PHE A 239 -3.06 10.88 -19.88
N TYR A 240 -1.92 10.58 -19.25
CA TYR A 240 -1.82 10.60 -17.79
C TYR A 240 -1.47 12.04 -17.44
N PRO A 241 -2.32 12.78 -16.69
CA PRO A 241 -1.97 14.12 -16.26
C PRO A 241 -0.66 14.01 -15.48
N GLY A 242 0.40 14.46 -16.14
CA GLY A 242 1.73 14.51 -15.58
C GLY A 242 1.68 15.50 -14.44
N ASN A 243 1.39 15.03 -13.24
CA ASN A 243 2.07 15.61 -12.09
C ASN A 243 3.55 15.53 -12.48
N SER A 244 4.18 16.68 -12.62
CA SER A 244 5.60 16.93 -12.93
C SER A 244 6.58 16.34 -11.90
N LYS A 245 6.19 15.23 -11.27
CA LYS A 245 6.86 14.47 -10.23
C LYS A 245 6.42 13.00 -10.28
N THR A 246 6.53 12.35 -11.43
CA THR A 246 7.23 11.07 -11.33
C THR A 246 8.62 11.45 -10.83
N LYS A 247 8.86 11.33 -9.52
CA LYS A 247 10.24 11.18 -9.04
C LYS A 247 10.73 9.99 -9.85
N LEU A 248 11.47 10.29 -10.93
CA LEU A 248 12.33 9.33 -11.61
C LEU A 248 13.18 8.78 -10.48
N TRP A 249 12.77 7.63 -9.96
CA TRP A 249 13.53 6.95 -8.93
C TRP A 249 14.85 6.64 -9.59
N TYR A 250 15.86 7.32 -9.09
CA TYR A 250 17.21 7.34 -9.63
C TYR A 250 17.63 5.92 -10.01
N SER A 251 18.12 5.81 -11.24
CA SER A 251 18.91 4.71 -11.76
C SER A 251 19.99 4.36 -10.73
N THR A 252 19.68 3.41 -9.88
CA THR A 252 20.70 2.66 -9.16
C THR A 252 20.66 1.29 -9.79
N GLN A 253 21.74 0.94 -10.49
CA GLN A 253 21.97 -0.46 -10.86
C GLN A 253 22.07 -1.26 -9.56
N LYS A 254 21.69 -2.56 -9.63
CA LYS A 254 21.61 -3.55 -8.54
C LYS A 254 22.45 -3.19 -7.30
N ALA A 255 21.85 -2.46 -6.34
CA ALA A 255 22.43 -2.37 -5.01
C ALA A 255 22.30 -3.75 -4.36
N ILE A 256 23.42 -4.46 -4.21
CA ILE A 256 23.45 -5.76 -3.53
C ILE A 256 23.51 -5.46 -2.03
N LYS A 257 22.51 -5.91 -1.28
CA LYS A 257 22.49 -5.73 0.17
C LYS A 257 23.63 -6.55 0.79
N PRO A 258 24.37 -6.01 1.79
CA PRO A 258 25.37 -6.79 2.51
C PRO A 258 24.74 -8.09 3.06
N GLY A 259 25.27 -9.24 2.64
CA GLY A 259 24.87 -10.55 3.15
C GLY A 259 23.73 -11.27 2.44
N ARG A 260 23.31 -10.91 1.22
CA ARG A 260 22.46 -11.80 0.39
C ARG A 260 22.65 -11.69 -1.12
N ASP A 261 22.68 -12.87 -1.72
CA ASP A 261 22.26 -13.16 -3.09
C ASP A 261 20.71 -13.23 -3.15
N ALA A 262 20.08 -12.66 -4.18
CA ALA A 262 18.64 -12.39 -4.20
C ALA A 262 17.76 -13.65 -4.32
N GLN A 263 18.33 -14.81 -4.66
CA GLN A 263 17.58 -16.02 -5.01
C GLN A 263 17.15 -16.88 -3.80
N THR A 264 17.86 -16.83 -2.67
CA THR A 264 17.71 -17.83 -1.60
C THR A 264 16.44 -17.66 -0.75
N PHE A 265 15.90 -16.44 -0.64
CA PHE A 265 14.79 -16.16 0.28
C PHE A 265 13.41 -16.53 -0.24
N ASN A 266 13.17 -16.39 -1.55
CA ASN A 266 11.88 -16.80 -2.13
C ASN A 266 11.68 -18.31 -2.02
N GLN A 267 12.74 -19.12 -2.19
CA GLN A 267 12.64 -20.58 -2.10
C GLN A 267 12.31 -21.07 -0.68
N GLU A 268 12.82 -20.42 0.37
CA GLU A 268 12.55 -20.83 1.76
C GLU A 268 11.12 -20.52 2.22
N VAL A 269 10.55 -19.39 1.77
CA VAL A 269 9.16 -19.01 2.12
C VAL A 269 8.16 -19.93 1.43
N TYR A 270 8.39 -20.28 0.16
CA TYR A 270 7.52 -21.22 -0.56
C TYR A 270 7.57 -22.64 0.03
N LYS A 271 8.75 -23.09 0.50
CA LYS A 271 8.88 -24.41 1.15
C LYS A 271 8.18 -24.49 2.51
N LYS A 272 8.06 -23.38 3.24
CA LYS A 272 7.38 -23.33 4.56
C LYS A 272 5.86 -23.15 4.50
N ILE A 273 5.33 -22.69 3.36
CA ILE A 273 3.88 -22.55 3.15
C ILE A 273 3.30 -23.82 2.52
N ALA A 274 4.13 -24.63 1.85
CA ALA A 274 3.74 -25.90 1.22
C ALA A 274 3.91 -27.13 2.12
N SER A 275 4.28 -26.97 3.39
CA SER A 275 4.43 -28.01 4.41
C SER A 275 3.49 -27.77 5.58
#